data_AF-A0A0E9MIT5-F1
#
_entry.id   AF-A0A0E9MIT5-F1
#
_cell.length_a   1.000
_cell.length_b   1.000
_cell.length_c   1.000
_cell.angle_alpha   90.00
_cell.angle_beta   90.00
_cell.angle_gamma   90.00
#
_symmetry.space_group_name_H-M   'P 1'
#
loop_
_entity.id
_entity.type
_entity.pdbx_description
1 polymer ?
#
loop_
_entity_poly.entity_id
_entity_poly.type
_entity_poly.pdbx_seq_one_letter_code
_entity_poly.pdbx_strand_id
1 'polypeptide(L)' 'MPYFVYKITPPFKQLEKIDSFPNFKEASAFAKTVRTGMSAGDNYTVKVIFAENELQAEDLLNQVREPEPMTGEDY' A
#
# COMPACT_ATOMS: atom_id res chain seq x y z
N MET A 1 -6.53 -14.74 -5.85
CA MET A 1 -5.62 -13.95 -4.99
C MET A 1 -6.19 -12.54 -4.88
N PRO A 2 -6.59 -12.09 -3.69
CA PRO A 2 -7.18 -10.77 -3.50
C PRO A 2 -6.15 -9.63 -3.50
N TYR A 3 -6.67 -8.42 -3.58
CA TYR A 3 -5.95 -7.18 -3.35
C TYR A 3 -6.36 -6.63 -1.99
N PHE A 4 -5.39 -6.43 -1.09
CA PHE A 4 -5.62 -5.82 0.20
C PHE A 4 -5.29 -4.33 0.15
N VAL A 5 -6.04 -3.53 0.91
CA VAL A 5 -5.80 -2.09 1.04
C VAL A 5 -5.42 -1.78 2.48
N TYR A 6 -4.28 -1.14 2.67
CA TYR A 6 -3.72 -0.83 3.99
C TYR A 6 -3.49 0.67 4.16
N LYS A 7 -3.68 1.17 5.39
CA LYS A 7 -3.01 2.38 5.87
C LYS A 7 -1.65 2.01 6.46
N ILE A 8 -0.67 2.88 6.22
CA ILE A 8 0.68 2.75 6.73
C ILE A 8 1.05 4.07 7.40
N THR A 9 1.14 4.05 8.72
CA THR A 9 1.40 5.23 9.56
C THR A 9 2.86 5.21 10.01
N PRO A 10 3.68 6.26 9.81
CA PRO A 10 4.99 6.43 10.45
C PRO A 10 4.88 7.02 11.87
N PRO A 11 5.96 7.01 12.70
CA PRO A 11 7.32 6.55 12.39
C PRO A 11 7.52 5.04 12.54
N PHE A 12 6.72 4.38 13.39
CA PHE A 12 6.66 2.92 13.44
C PHE A 12 5.71 2.46 12.36
N LYS A 13 6.17 1.63 11.42
CA LYS A 13 5.41 1.15 10.25
C LYS A 13 4.18 0.33 10.66
N GLN A 14 3.15 1.01 11.13
CA GLN A 14 1.91 0.41 11.58
C GLN A 14 1.04 0.14 10.37
N LEU A 15 0.73 -1.14 10.15
CA LEU A 15 -0.13 -1.60 9.06
C LEU A 15 -1.55 -1.76 9.61
N GLU A 16 -2.51 -1.06 9.02
CA GLU A 16 -3.94 -1.21 9.31
C GLU A 16 -4.66 -1.62 8.04
N LYS A 17 -5.16 -2.87 7.98
CA LYS A 17 -6.00 -3.32 6.87
C LYS A 17 -7.33 -2.57 6.90
N ILE A 18 -7.67 -1.92 5.79
CA ILE A 18 -8.93 -1.21 5.61
C ILE A 18 -9.97 -2.12 4.95
N ASP A 19 -9.57 -2.82 3.89
CA ASP A 19 -10.46 -3.68 3.10
C ASP A 19 -9.68 -4.65 2.18
N SER A 20 -10.38 -5.56 1.51
CA SER A 20 -9.83 -6.46 0.49
C SER A 20 -10.81 -6.71 -0.65
N PHE A 21 -10.29 -6.84 -1.87
CA PHE A 21 -11.10 -6.96 -3.08
C PHE A 21 -10.61 -8.12 -3.97
N PRO A 22 -11.49 -8.75 -4.76
CA PRO A 22 -11.09 -9.82 -5.66
C PRO A 22 -10.30 -9.33 -6.88
N ASN A 23 -10.34 -8.03 -7.18
CA ASN A 23 -9.68 -7.45 -8.35
C ASN A 23 -9.03 -6.09 -8.06
N PHE A 24 -8.03 -5.74 -8.87
CA PHE A 24 -7.27 -4.50 -8.72
C PHE A 24 -8.11 -3.25 -8.97
N LYS A 25 -9.08 -3.33 -9.89
CA LYS A 25 -9.90 -2.18 -10.29
C LYS A 25 -10.69 -1.64 -9.11
N GLU A 26 -11.34 -2.53 -8.36
CA GLU A 26 -12.09 -2.17 -7.15
C GLU A 26 -11.15 -1.68 -6.04
N ALA A 27 -10.06 -2.42 -5.77
CA ALA A 27 -9.10 -2.04 -4.73
C ALA A 27 -8.47 -0.66 -4.98
N SER A 28 -8.08 -0.38 -6.21
CA SER A 28 -7.48 0.90 -6.60
C SER A 28 -8.49 2.05 -6.55
N ALA A 29 -9.73 1.82 -6.97
CA ALA A 29 -10.82 2.79 -6.84
C ALA A 29 -11.11 3.12 -5.37
N PHE A 30 -11.23 2.09 -4.52
CA PHE A 30 -11.40 2.26 -3.08
C PHE A 30 -10.23 3.02 -2.44
N ALA A 31 -8.99 2.63 -2.74
CA ALA A 31 -7.81 3.33 -2.23
C ALA A 31 -7.76 4.79 -2.68
N LYS A 32 -8.21 5.11 -3.90
CA LYS A 32 -8.32 6.50 -4.38
C LYS A 32 -9.36 7.27 -3.56
N THR A 33 -10.53 6.70 -3.31
CA THR A 33 -11.56 7.30 -2.44
C THR A 33 -11.02 7.59 -1.04
N VAL A 34 -10.31 6.63 -0.42
CA VAL A 34 -9.69 6.83 0.89
C VAL A 34 -8.69 7.98 0.85
N ARG A 35 -7.84 8.06 -0.18
CA ARG A 35 -6.87 9.15 -0.34
C ARG A 35 -7.53 10.51 -0.55
N THR A 36 -8.62 10.58 -1.32
CA THR A 36 -9.37 11.84 -1.51
C THR A 36 -10.05 12.30 -0.23
N GLY A 37 -10.38 11.39 0.68
CA GLY A 37 -10.91 11.73 2.01
C GLY A 37 -9.87 12.13 3.05
N MET A 38 -8.57 12.09 2.72
CA MET A 38 -7.51 12.45 3.67
C MET A 38 -7.48 13.95 3.93
N SER A 39 -7.31 14.32 5.20
CA SER A 39 -7.08 15.68 5.66
C SER A 39 -5.58 16.00 5.73
N ALA A 40 -5.23 17.29 5.74
CA ALA A 40 -3.83 17.72 5.84
C ALA A 40 -3.11 17.27 7.13
N GLY A 41 -3.85 16.86 8.16
CA GLY A 41 -3.31 16.31 9.40
C GLY A 41 -3.11 14.78 9.39
N ASP A 42 -3.55 14.08 8.34
CA ASP A 42 -3.41 12.63 8.27
C ASP A 42 -1.97 12.23 7.99
N ASN A 43 -1.36 11.55 8.95
CA ASN A 43 0.00 11.04 8.85
C ASN A 43 -0.01 9.55 8.49
N TYR A 44 -0.71 9.16 7.43
CA TYR A 44 -0.65 7.79 6.93
C TYR A 44 -0.63 7.77 5.40
N THR A 45 -0.13 6.69 4.83
CA THR A 45 -0.20 6.44 3.39
C THR A 45 -1.13 5.27 3.11
N VAL A 46 -1.82 5.27 1.97
CA VAL A 46 -2.70 4.17 1.56
C VAL A 46 -1.99 3.36 0.48
N LYS A 47 -1.82 2.05 0.69
CA LYS A 47 -1.26 1.11 -0.29
C LYS A 47 -2.24 0.01 -0.66
N VAL A 48 -2.21 -0.39 -1.92
CA VAL A 48 -2.86 -1.59 -2.42
C VAL A 48 -1.77 -2.65 -2.61
N ILE A 49 -2.00 -3.87 -2.13
CA ILE A 49 -1.06 -4.98 -2.24
C ILE A 49 -1.77 -6.25 -2.71
N PHE A 50 -1.18 -6.93 -3.68
CA PHE A 50 -1.67 -8.23 -4.15
C PHE A 50 -1.02 -9.33 -3.32
N ALA A 51 -1.83 -10.18 -2.69
CA ALA A 51 -1.35 -11.26 -1.85
C ALA A 51 -2.37 -12.39 -1.77
N GLU A 52 -1.94 -13.57 -1.35
CA GLU A 52 -2.76 -14.74 -1.10
C GLU A 52 -3.62 -14.58 0.15
N ASN A 53 -3.07 -13.97 1.20
CA ASN A 53 -3.72 -13.74 2.48
C ASN A 53 -3.14 -12.50 3.19
N GLU A 54 -3.74 -12.15 4.34
CA GLU A 54 -3.35 -10.98 5.14
C GLU A 54 -1.90 -11.05 5.64
N LEU A 55 -1.45 -12.23 6.11
CA LEU A 55 -0.09 -12.44 6.60
C LEU A 55 0.95 -12.19 5.51
N GLN A 56 0.72 -12.70 4.30
CA GLN A 56 1.61 -12.44 3.16
C GLN A 56 1.57 -10.97 2.74
N ALA A 57 0.40 -10.32 2.81
CA ALA A 57 0.28 -8.89 2.52
C ALA A 57 1.14 -8.05 3.48
N GLU A 58 1.09 -8.34 4.78
CA GLU A 58 1.91 -7.65 5.78
C GLU A 58 3.40 -7.94 5.61
N ASP A 59 3.79 -9.18 5.30
CA ASP A 59 5.19 -9.52 5.00
C ASP A 59 5.72 -8.71 3.80
N LEU A 60 5.00 -8.71 2.67
CA LEU A 60 5.35 -7.95 1.48
C LEU A 60 5.39 -6.44 1.73
N LEU A 61 4.51 -5.93 2.59
CA LEU A 61 4.51 -4.53 2.99
C LEU A 61 5.72 -4.20 3.85
N ASN A 62 6.20 -5.13 4.68
CA ASN A 62 7.33 -4.96 5.59
C ASN A 62 8.70 -5.09 4.92
N GLN A 63 8.81 -5.83 3.82
CA GLN A 63 10.05 -5.96 3.05
C GLN A 63 10.67 -4.60 2.68
N VAL A 64 11.98 -4.49 2.87
CA VAL A 64 12.80 -3.39 2.34
C VAL A 64 13.00 -3.66 0.86
N ARG A 65 12.56 -2.74 -0.01
CA ARG A 65 12.82 -2.85 -1.45
C ARG A 65 14.14 -2.19 -1.75
N GLU A 66 15.06 -2.93 -2.37
CA GLU A 66 16.26 -2.34 -2.95
C GLU A 66 15.86 -1.28 -3.98
N PRO A 67 16.50 -0.10 -3.99
CA PRO A 67 16.26 0.89 -5.05
C PRO A 67 16.61 0.27 -6.40
N GLU A 68 15.81 0.57 -7.43
CA GLU A 68 16.14 0.15 -8.80
C GLU A 68 17.52 0.71 -9.18
N PRO A 69 18.38 -0.09 -9.85
CA PRO A 69 19.68 0.39 -10.28
C PRO A 69 19.48 1.57 -11.22
N MET A 70 20.03 2.73 -10.86
CA MET A 70 20.03 3.92 -11.71
C MET A 70 20.86 3.60 -12.95
N THR A 71 20.19 3.30 -14.07
CA THR A 71 20.83 3.22 -15.38
C THR A 71 21.37 4.62 -15.69
N GLY A 72 22.68 4.73 -15.90
CA GLY A 72 23.41 6.01 -15.97
C GLY A 72 23.11 6.90 -17.19
N GLU A 73 21.89 6.90 -17.70
CA GLU A 73 21.44 7.75 -18.82
C GLU A 73 20.79 9.08 -18.37
N ASP A 74 20.64 9.30 -17.05
CA ASP A 74 20.07 10.53 -16.48
C ASP A 74 21.16 11.47 -15.90
N TYR A 75 22.13 11.91 -16.71
CA TYR A 75 23.08 13.00 -16.38
C TYR A 75 23.03 14.16 -17.39
#